data_AF-A0A349EK14-F1
#
_entry.id   AF-A0A349EK14-F1
#
_cell.length_a   1.000
_cell.length_b   1.000
_cell.length_c   1.000
_cell.angle_alpha   90.00
_cell.angle_beta   90.00
_cell.angle_gamma   90.00
#
_symmetry.space_group_name_H-M   'P 1'
#
loop_
_entity.id
_entity.type
_entity.pdbx_description
1 polymer ?
#
loop_
_entity_poly.entity_id
_entity_poly.type
_entity_poly.pdbx_seq_one_letter_code
_entity_poly.pdbx_strand_id
1 'polypeptide(L)' 'MTAETALIRNRFVAALADKIFVASAAPGGKTEMLCREILSWGKPVATLESPANGNLTALGVRLLNTKA' A
#
# COMPACT_ATOMS: atom_id res chain seq x y z
N MET A 1 -3.54 21.04 -2.07
CA MET A 1 -4.17 19.71 -2.18
C MET A 1 -4.62 19.28 -0.78
N THR A 2 -5.87 18.83 -0.61
CA THR A 2 -6.42 18.41 0.69
C THR A 2 -6.18 16.91 0.93
N ALA A 3 -6.35 16.45 2.17
CA ALA A 3 -6.24 15.02 2.47
C ALA A 3 -7.28 14.17 1.70
N GLU A 4 -8.48 14.71 1.52
CA GLU A 4 -9.58 14.06 0.81
C GLU A 4 -9.29 13.92 -0.69
N THR A 5 -8.86 15.01 -1.34
CA THR A 5 -8.51 14.98 -2.77
C THR A 5 -7.32 14.05 -3.05
N ALA A 6 -6.34 13.98 -2.15
CA ALA A 6 -5.24 13.03 -2.25
C ALA A 6 -5.70 11.56 -2.13
N LEU A 7 -6.64 11.26 -1.23
CA LEU A 7 -7.20 9.92 -1.07
C LEU A 7 -7.94 9.47 -2.33
N ILE A 8 -8.81 10.33 -2.89
CA ILE A 8 -9.56 10.04 -4.11
C ILE A 8 -8.60 9.79 -5.28
N ARG A 9 -7.60 10.65 -5.47
CA ARG A 9 -6.58 10.46 -6.52
C ARG A 9 -5.83 9.14 -6.34
N ASN A 10 -5.43 8.80 -5.12
CA ASN A 10 -4.69 7.58 -4.87
C ASN A 10 -5.54 6.33 -5.10
N ARG A 11 -6.82 6.35 -4.73
CA ARG A 11 -7.77 5.27 -5.06
C ARG A 11 -7.92 5.09 -6.57
N PHE A 12 -8.06 6.18 -7.31
CA PHE A 12 -8.17 6.14 -8.76
C PHE A 12 -6.93 5.50 -9.41
N VAL A 13 -5.72 5.97 -9.05
CA VAL A 13 -4.47 5.40 -9.55
C VAL A 13 -4.33 3.93 -9.15
N ALA A 14 -4.64 3.59 -7.89
CA ALA A 14 -4.59 2.22 -7.40
C ALA A 14 -5.58 1.31 -8.13
N ALA A 15 -6.76 1.78 -8.50
CA ALA A 15 -7.74 1.00 -9.26
C ALA A 15 -7.24 0.68 -10.68
N LEU A 16 -6.43 1.55 -11.29
CA LEU A 16 -5.87 1.35 -12.63
C LEU A 16 -4.58 0.51 -12.66
N ALA A 17 -3.76 0.55 -11.62
CA ALA A 17 -2.44 -0.09 -11.64
C ALA A 17 -2.49 -1.63 -11.57
N ASP A 18 -1.79 -2.35 -12.44
CA ASP A 18 -1.74 -3.83 -12.36
C ASP A 18 -1.07 -4.34 -11.08
N LYS A 19 -0.06 -3.62 -10.59
CA LYS A 19 0.71 -3.93 -9.39
C LYS A 19 1.00 -2.65 -8.62
N ILE A 20 0.93 -2.75 -7.29
CA ILE A 20 1.09 -1.61 -6.41
C ILE A 20 2.27 -1.88 -5.47
N PHE A 21 3.19 -0.94 -5.40
CA PHE A 21 4.32 -0.99 -4.49
C PHE A 21 4.24 0.16 -3.50
N VAL A 22 4.44 -0.15 -2.22
CA VAL A 22 4.45 0.83 -1.14
C VAL A 22 5.80 0.76 -0.43
N ALA A 23 6.59 1.82 -0.57
CA ALA A 23 7.91 1.89 0.07
C ALA A 23 7.80 2.02 1.59
N SER A 24 6.84 2.82 2.07
CA SER A 24 6.59 3.02 3.50
C SER A 24 5.13 3.30 3.82
N ALA A 25 4.62 2.73 4.92
CA ALA A 25 3.32 3.08 5.47
C ALA A 25 3.35 3.07 7.01
N ALA A 26 3.19 4.24 7.62
CA ALA A 26 3.11 4.35 9.07
C ALA A 26 1.93 3.53 9.65
N PRO A 27 2.10 2.86 10.80
CA PRO A 27 1.02 2.19 11.51
C PRO A 27 -0.17 3.13 11.81
N GLY A 28 -1.39 2.71 11.46
CA GLY A 28 -2.62 3.51 11.58
C GLY A 28 -2.71 4.69 10.60
N GLY A 29 -1.74 4.84 9.69
CA GLY A 29 -1.69 5.94 8.75
C GLY A 29 -2.61 5.77 7.53
N LYS A 30 -2.82 6.88 6.80
CA LYS A 30 -3.66 6.90 5.59
C LYS A 30 -3.20 5.91 4.51
N THR A 31 -1.90 5.74 4.35
CA THR A 31 -1.34 4.78 3.38
C THR A 31 -1.66 3.34 3.77
N GLU A 32 -1.60 2.99 5.06
CA GLU A 32 -1.99 1.65 5.53
C GLU A 32 -3.49 1.41 5.30
N MET A 33 -4.34 2.38 5.66
CA MET A 33 -5.78 2.29 5.43
C MET A 33 -6.11 2.09 3.95
N LEU A 34 -5.41 2.82 3.08
CA LEU A 34 -5.54 2.66 1.64
C LEU A 34 -5.06 1.27 1.17
N CYS A 35 -3.96 0.74 1.73
CA CYS A 35 -3.51 -0.62 1.40
C CYS A 35 -4.54 -1.67 1.78
N ARG A 36 -5.17 -1.55 2.96
CA ARG A 36 -6.26 -2.45 3.40
C ARG A 36 -7.43 -2.43 2.40
N GLU A 37 -7.81 -1.25 1.95
CA GLU A 37 -8.85 -1.07 0.94
C GLU A 37 -8.46 -1.73 -0.40
N ILE A 38 -7.26 -1.45 -0.90
CA ILE A 38 -6.74 -2.02 -2.16
C ILE A 38 -6.66 -3.55 -2.09
N LEU A 39 -6.24 -4.11 -0.95
CA LEU A 39 -6.23 -5.56 -0.73
C LEU A 39 -7.64 -6.15 -0.77
N SER A 40 -8.64 -5.44 -0.23
CA SER A 40 -10.06 -5.88 -0.32
C SER A 40 -10.59 -5.89 -1.75
N TRP A 41 -9.98 -5.12 -2.66
CA TRP A 41 -10.28 -5.17 -4.09
C TRP A 41 -9.60 -6.34 -4.81
N GLY A 42 -8.82 -7.17 -4.09
CA GLY A 42 -8.05 -8.28 -4.66
C GLY A 42 -6.82 -7.84 -5.45
N LYS A 43 -6.38 -6.58 -5.31
CA LYS A 43 -5.23 -6.06 -6.06
C LYS A 43 -3.91 -6.45 -5.41
N PRO A 44 -2.88 -6.80 -6.19
CA PRO A 44 -1.59 -7.18 -5.63
C PRO A 44 -0.85 -5.94 -5.11
N VAL A 45 -0.62 -5.93 -3.80
CA VAL A 45 0.22 -4.96 -3.11
C VAL A 45 1.52 -5.63 -2.70
N ALA A 46 2.63 -4.89 -2.82
CA ALA A 46 3.91 -5.30 -2.31
C ALA A 46 4.60 -4.19 -1.51
N THR A 47 5.52 -4.58 -0.62
CA THR A 47 6.24 -3.67 0.27
C THR A 47 7.69 -4.12 0.49
N LEU A 48 8.51 -3.24 1.08
CA LEU A 48 9.85 -3.58 1.56
C LEU A 48 9.79 -4.31 2.90
N GLU A 49 10.67 -5.30 3.07
CA GLU A 49 10.92 -5.92 4.36
C GLU A 49 11.65 -4.92 5.27
N SER A 50 10.89 -4.21 6.10
CA SER A 50 11.44 -3.27 7.08
C SER A 50 10.53 -3.16 8.31
N PRO A 51 11.08 -2.81 9.49
CA PRO A 51 10.27 -2.58 10.69
C PRO A 51 9.20 -1.50 10.49
N ALA A 52 9.48 -0.49 9.66
CA ALA A 52 8.55 0.60 9.35
C ALA A 52 7.30 0.13 8.59
N ASN A 53 7.34 -1.04 7.96
CA ASN A 53 6.24 -1.64 7.19
C ASN A 53 5.64 -2.87 7.88
N GLY A 54 5.95 -3.10 9.16
CA GLY A 54 5.47 -4.27 9.90
C GLY A 54 3.94 -4.42 9.89
N ASN A 55 3.22 -3.30 9.87
CA ASN A 55 1.78 -3.23 9.68
C ASN A 55 1.32 -3.78 8.31
N LEU A 56 2.05 -3.52 7.22
CA LEU A 56 1.76 -4.09 5.90
C LEU A 56 2.13 -5.57 5.83
N THR A 57 3.26 -5.97 6.41
CA THR A 57 3.65 -7.38 6.48
C THR A 57 2.62 -8.21 7.26
N ALA A 58 2.08 -7.66 8.35
CA ALA A 58 1.00 -8.29 9.13
C ALA A 58 -0.31 -8.44 8.34
N LEU A 59 -0.51 -7.68 7.26
CA LEU A 59 -1.65 -7.83 6.35
C LEU A 59 -1.45 -8.91 5.28
N GLY A 60 -0.31 -9.61 5.28
CA GLY A 60 0.02 -10.61 4.27
C GLY A 60 0.41 -10.00 2.92
N VAL A 61 0.80 -8.72 2.90
CA VAL A 61 1.31 -8.04 1.70
C VAL A 61 2.59 -8.74 1.23
N ARG A 62 2.76 -8.89 -0.08
CA ARG A 62 3.96 -9.52 -0.66
C ARG A 62 5.20 -8.68 -0.34
N LEU A 63 6.25 -9.31 0.18
CA LEU A 63 7.55 -8.67 0.31
C LEU A 63 8.25 -8.65 -1.06
N LEU A 64 8.71 -7.49 -1.50
CA LEU A 64 9.58 -7.36 -2.66
C LEU A 64 11.03 -7.49 -2.20
N ASN A 65 11.67 -8.57 -2.65
CA ASN A 65 13.09 -8.79 -2.46
C ASN A 65 13.81 -8.28 -3.71
N THR A 66 14.56 -7.18 -3.59
CA THR A 66 15.45 -6.71 -4.67
C THR A 66 16.77 -7.46 -4.57
N LYS A 67 16.78 -8.76 -4.88
CA LYS A 67 18.01 -9.42 -5.33
C LYS A 67 18.00 -9.33 -6.85
N ALA A 68 18.83 -8.43 -7.37
CA ALA A 68 19.25 -8.44 -8.77
C ALA A 68 20.17 -9.65 -9.01
#